data_AF-A0A959XD29-F1
#
_entry.id   AF-A0A959XD29-F1
#
_cell.length_a   1.000
_cell.length_b   1.000
_cell.length_c   1.000
_cell.angle_alpha   90.00
_cell.angle_beta   90.00
_cell.angle_gamma   90.00
#
_symmetry.space_group_name_H-M   'P 1'
#
loop_
_entity.id
_entity.type
_entity.pdbx_description
1 polymer ?
#
loop_
_entity_poly.entity_id
_entity_poly.type
_entity_poly.pdbx_seq_one_letter_code
_entity_poly.pdbx_strand_id
1 'polypeptide(L)'
;MLDSIRSKTVWVLSGGGAQGAVQVGMMRALMESGHAPDALVATSVGSLNGAFFAVDPTLDRLDELAEKWRSVSVSSMFGTKRD
;
A
#
# COMPACT_ATOMS: atom_id res chain seq x y z
N MET A 1 -24.13 29.63 -6.98
CA MET A 1 -23.49 28.40 -7.47
C MET A 1 -22.36 28.10 -6.51
N LEU A 2 -22.64 27.35 -5.44
CA LEU A 2 -21.60 26.95 -4.48
C LEU A 2 -20.89 25.76 -5.12
N ASP A 3 -19.64 25.94 -5.51
CA ASP A 3 -18.76 24.81 -5.77
C ASP A 3 -18.75 23.96 -4.50
N SER A 4 -19.37 22.79 -4.59
CA SER A 4 -19.33 21.79 -3.51
C SER A 4 -17.86 21.50 -3.24
N ILE A 5 -17.40 21.80 -2.02
CA ILE A 5 -16.04 21.44 -1.60
C ILE A 5 -15.97 19.91 -1.70
N ARG A 6 -15.27 19.42 -2.73
CA ARG A 6 -15.10 17.99 -2.95
C ARG A 6 -14.32 17.43 -1.76
N SER A 7 -14.93 16.53 -1.00
CA SER A 7 -14.25 15.81 0.09
C SER A 7 -13.01 15.10 -0.47
N LYS A 8 -11.89 15.23 0.25
CA LYS A 8 -10.62 14.58 -0.09
C LYS A 8 -10.44 13.31 0.74
N THR A 9 -10.04 12.23 0.09
CA THR A 9 -9.78 10.94 0.72
C THR A 9 -8.28 10.77 0.92
N VAL A 10 -7.86 10.44 2.15
CA VAL A 10 -6.46 10.15 2.46
C VAL A 10 -6.37 8.73 3.01
N TRP A 11 -5.49 7.92 2.43
CA TRP A 11 -5.15 6.63 3.03
C TRP A 11 -3.97 6.78 3.98
N VAL A 12 -4.13 6.26 5.19
CA VAL A 12 -3.07 6.23 6.20
C VAL A 12 -2.54 4.80 6.30
N LEU A 13 -1.34 4.57 5.76
CA LEU A 13 -0.69 3.28 5.67
C LEU A 13 0.31 3.14 6.82
N SER A 14 -0.15 2.53 7.90
CA SER A 14 0.68 2.24 9.09
C SER A 14 1.80 1.25 8.79
N GLY A 15 2.80 1.22 9.68
CA GLY A 15 3.81 0.17 9.74
C GLY A 15 3.22 -1.20 10.13
N GLY A 16 4.03 -2.26 10.07
CA GLY A 16 3.56 -3.63 10.38
C GLY A 16 4.46 -4.78 9.93
N GLY A 17 5.66 -4.50 9.42
CA GLY A 17 6.61 -5.54 8.97
C GLY A 17 6.00 -6.45 7.91
N ALA A 18 6.02 -7.76 8.13
CA ALA A 18 5.49 -8.75 7.19
C ALA A 18 3.97 -8.62 6.92
N GLN A 19 3.21 -7.94 7.79
CA GLN A 19 1.78 -7.67 7.54
C GLN A 19 1.57 -6.66 6.40
N GLY A 20 2.62 -6.06 5.86
CA GLY A 20 2.57 -5.23 4.66
C GLY A 20 1.92 -5.94 3.47
N ALA A 21 2.05 -7.26 3.34
CA ALA A 21 1.39 -8.05 2.30
C ALA A 21 -0.15 -8.02 2.42
N VAL A 22 -0.69 -8.09 3.65
CA VAL A 22 -2.13 -8.01 3.90
C VAL A 22 -2.66 -6.61 3.58
N GLN A 23 -1.88 -5.57 3.91
CA GLN A 23 -2.24 -4.18 3.60
C GLN A 23 -2.46 -3.95 2.10
N VAL A 24 -1.73 -4.64 1.21
CA VAL A 24 -1.94 -4.55 -0.25
C VAL A 24 -3.32 -5.06 -0.66
N GLY A 25 -3.78 -6.16 -0.07
CA GLY A 25 -5.14 -6.67 -0.29
C GLY A 25 -6.20 -5.67 0.17
N MET A 26 -5.97 -4.97 1.29
CA MET A 26 -6.86 -3.90 1.76
C MET A 26 -6.89 -2.71 0.77
N MET A 27 -5.73 -2.29 0.27
CA MET A 27 -5.64 -1.23 -0.76
C MET A 27 -6.41 -1.62 -2.02
N ARG A 28 -6.32 -2.89 -2.45
CA ARG A 28 -7.05 -3.42 -3.61
C ARG A 28 -8.56 -3.36 -3.40
N ALA A 29 -9.05 -3.81 -2.25
CA ALA A 29 -10.48 -3.73 -1.92
C ALA A 29 -11.01 -2.28 -1.87
N LEU A 30 -10.19 -1.33 -1.42
CA LEU A 30 -10.54 0.10 -1.46
C LEU A 30 -10.59 0.64 -2.89
N MET A 31 -9.64 0.28 -3.76
CA MET A 31 -9.68 0.67 -5.18
C MET A 31 -10.91 0.10 -5.89
N GLU A 32 -11.20 -1.19 -5.72
CA GLU A 32 -12.33 -1.87 -6.35
C GLU A 32 -13.70 -1.30 -5.92
N SER A 33 -13.77 -0.77 -4.70
CA SER A 33 -14.97 -0.11 -4.18
C SER A 33 -15.04 1.40 -4.51
N GLY A 34 -14.10 1.92 -5.31
CA GLY A 34 -14.09 3.32 -5.74
C GLY A 34 -13.55 4.31 -4.70
N HIS A 35 -12.95 3.83 -3.61
CA HIS A 35 -12.38 4.66 -2.54
C HIS A 35 -10.92 5.05 -2.81
N ALA A 36 -10.60 5.46 -4.04
CA ALA A 36 -9.25 5.86 -4.41
C ALA A 36 -8.77 7.07 -3.59
N PRO A 37 -7.48 7.12 -3.21
CA PRO A 37 -6.95 8.20 -2.39
C PRO A 37 -6.57 9.42 -3.24
N ASP A 38 -6.80 10.62 -2.71
CA ASP A 38 -6.18 11.86 -3.21
C ASP A 38 -4.76 12.04 -2.66
N ALA A 39 -4.46 11.46 -1.49
CA ALA A 39 -3.15 11.51 -0.86
C ALA A 39 -2.87 10.26 -0.01
N LEU A 40 -1.59 10.02 0.25
CA LEU A 40 -1.11 8.93 1.09
C LEU A 40 -0.27 9.50 2.24
N VAL A 41 -0.49 8.98 3.45
CA VAL A 41 0.41 9.18 4.60
C VAL A 41 0.88 7.80 5.03
N ALA A 42 2.19 7.58 5.11
CA ALA A 42 2.70 6.22 5.18
C ALA A 42 3.96 6.10 6.03
N THR A 43 4.08 5.01 6.81
CA THR A 43 5.23 4.76 7.71
C THR A 43 5.77 3.33 7.56
N SER A 44 7.11 3.18 7.57
CA SER A 44 7.80 1.88 7.53
C SER A 44 7.34 1.04 6.32
N VAL A 45 6.80 -0.17 6.52
CA VAL A 45 6.28 -0.99 5.42
C VAL A 45 5.16 -0.30 4.65
N GLY A 46 4.35 0.51 5.33
CA GLY A 46 3.35 1.34 4.67
C GLY A 46 3.98 2.33 3.71
N SER A 47 5.16 2.89 4.02
CA SER A 47 5.89 3.79 3.10
C SER A 47 6.35 3.06 1.84
N LEU A 48 6.77 1.79 1.94
CA LEU A 48 7.13 0.98 0.78
C LEU A 48 5.92 0.74 -0.12
N ASN A 49 4.80 0.30 0.46
CA ASN A 49 3.55 0.07 -0.26
C ASN A 49 3.03 1.37 -0.89
N GLY A 50 2.98 2.45 -0.11
CA GLY A 50 2.49 3.75 -0.53
C GLY A 50 3.35 4.37 -1.62
N ALA A 51 4.67 4.36 -1.48
CA ALA A 51 5.56 4.88 -2.52
C ALA A 51 5.49 4.08 -3.81
N PHE A 52 5.37 2.74 -3.72
CA PHE A 52 5.24 1.89 -4.90
C PHE A 52 3.94 2.15 -5.66
N PHE A 53 2.83 2.27 -4.94
CA PHE A 53 1.49 2.53 -5.48
C PHE A 53 1.35 3.96 -6.03
N ALA A 54 1.93 4.97 -5.37
CA ALA A 54 1.81 6.37 -5.78
C ALA A 54 2.39 6.70 -7.16
N VAL A 55 3.30 5.87 -7.69
CA VAL A 55 3.87 6.04 -9.03
C VAL A 55 2.83 5.82 -10.12
N ASP A 56 1.94 4.85 -9.92
CA ASP A 56 0.86 4.51 -10.85
C ASP A 56 -0.31 3.94 -10.04
N PRO A 57 -1.26 4.78 -9.57
CA PRO A 57 -2.27 4.36 -8.59
C PRO A 57 -3.42 3.57 -9.25
N THR A 58 -3.09 2.39 -9.78
CA THR A 58 -3.99 1.49 -10.52
C THR A 58 -4.17 0.15 -9.81
N LEU A 59 -5.20 -0.61 -10.20
CA LEU A 59 -5.38 -1.99 -9.73
C LEU A 59 -4.22 -2.88 -10.17
N ASP A 60 -3.76 -2.72 -11.42
CA ASP A 60 -2.62 -3.48 -11.97
C ASP A 60 -1.35 -3.24 -11.13
N ARG A 61 -1.11 -2.00 -10.69
CA ARG A 61 0.01 -1.70 -9.80
C ARG A 61 -0.10 -2.40 -8.45
N LEU A 62 -1.30 -2.56 -7.91
CA LEU A 62 -1.51 -3.31 -6.67
C LEU A 62 -1.29 -4.81 -6.88
N ASP A 63 -1.64 -5.35 -8.05
CA ASP A 63 -1.36 -6.74 -8.41
C ASP A 63 0.16 -6.98 -8.55
N GLU A 64 0.90 -6.05 -9.19
CA GLU A 64 2.37 -6.09 -9.21
C GLU A 64 2.99 -6.04 -7.81
N LEU A 65 2.45 -5.18 -6.94
CA LEU A 65 2.92 -5.07 -5.56
C LEU A 65 2.64 -6.37 -4.78
N ALA A 66 1.49 -7.01 -5.02
CA ALA A 66 1.15 -8.30 -4.42
C ALA A 66 2.14 -9.40 -4.86
N GLU A 67 2.51 -9.45 -6.14
CA GLU A 67 3.53 -10.40 -6.61
C GLU A 67 4.89 -10.17 -5.92
N LYS A 68 5.29 -8.91 -5.76
CA LYS A 68 6.52 -8.56 -5.03
C LYS A 68 6.46 -9.08 -3.59
N TRP A 69 5.35 -8.86 -2.89
CA TRP A 69 5.16 -9.40 -1.54
C TRP A 69 5.25 -10.94 -1.48
N ARG A 70 4.72 -11.66 -2.47
CA ARG A 70 4.83 -13.13 -2.53
C ARG A 70 6.27 -13.62 -2.72
N SER A 71 7.13 -12.81 -3.33
CA SER A 71 8.56 -13.12 -3.50
C SER A 71 9.43 -12.82 -2.28
N VAL A 72 8.90 -12.08 -1.29
CA VAL A 72 9.64 -11.70 -0.08
C VAL A 72 9.52 -12.81 0.97
N SER A 73 10.64 -13.18 1.59
CA SER A 73 10.68 -14.14 2.70
C SER A 73 11.05 -13.44 4.01
N VAL A 74 10.62 -14.01 5.14
CA VAL A 74 10.98 -13.47 6.47
C VAL A 74 12.51 -13.41 6.65
N SER A 75 13.22 -14.40 6.10
CA SER A 75 14.68 -14.44 6.09
C SER A 75 15.32 -13.34 5.25
N SER A 76 14.69 -12.91 4.15
CA SER A 76 15.21 -11.80 3.33
C SER A 76 14.93 -10.43 3.96
N MET A 77 13.91 -10.31 4.81
CA MET A 77 13.57 -9.04 5.48
C MET A 77 14.38 -8.78 6.76
N PHE A 78 14.60 -9.82 7.57
CA PHE A 78 15.26 -9.68 8.89
C PHE A 78 16.65 -10.31 8.96
N GLY A 79 17.10 -10.92 7.86
CA GLY A 79 18.30 -11.75 7.82
C GLY A 79 18.10 -13.06 8.58
N THR A 80 18.71 -14.15 8.11
CA THR A 80 18.95 -15.29 8.99
C THR A 80 20.16 -14.95 9.84
N LYS A 81 20.00 -14.86 11.16
CA LYS A 81 21.16 -14.99 12.05
C LYS A 81 21.66 -16.43 11.90
N ARG A 82 22.72 -16.61 11.11
CA ARG A 82 23.54 -17.83 11.06
C ARG A 82 24.99 -17.38 10.93
N ASP A 83 25.60 -17.26 12.10
CA ASP A 83 27.00 -17.62 12.30
C ASP A 83 27.12 -19.14 12.11
#